data_AF-A0A5J4YYV1-F1
#
_entry.id   AF-A0A5J4YYV1-F1
#
_cell.length_a   1.000
_cell.length_b   1.000
_cell.length_c   1.000
_cell.angle_alpha   90.00
_cell.angle_beta   90.00
_cell.angle_gamma   90.00
#
_symmetry.space_group_name_H-M   'P 1'
#
loop_
_entity.id
_entity.type
_entity.pdbx_description
1 polymer ?
#
loop_
_entity_poly.entity_id
_entity_poly.type
_entity_poly.pdbx_seq_one_letter_code
_entity_poly.pdbx_strand_id
1 'polypeptide(L)'
;MAAARGSWFVVGGCASRHAVENETDGCCDIGAVRDTTWVAMHPNLALHIHPVCQEFILALQECHAENKYLKYVGACNDVRLELDRCLKQESRVRRELNLQAAREEKERVRERMKERGAKLD
;
A
#
# COMPACT_ATOMS: atom_id res chain seq x y z
N MET A 1 -34.91 -32.50 -23.65
CA MET A 1 -33.63 -32.72 -22.92
C MET A 1 -32.57 -31.84 -23.56
N ALA A 2 -32.07 -30.86 -22.81
CA ALA A 2 -31.15 -29.84 -23.28
C ALA A 2 -29.68 -30.24 -23.05
N ALA A 3 -28.80 -29.88 -23.98
CA ALA A 3 -27.44 -29.45 -23.69
C ALA A 3 -26.93 -28.66 -24.90
N ALA A 4 -27.20 -27.34 -24.88
CA ALA A 4 -26.69 -26.41 -25.87
C ALA A 4 -25.18 -26.22 -25.67
N ARG A 5 -24.47 -26.23 -26.79
CA ARG A 5 -23.06 -25.83 -26.90
C ARG A 5 -22.95 -24.35 -26.52
N GLY A 6 -22.60 -24.09 -25.26
CA GLY A 6 -22.31 -22.76 -24.75
C GLY A 6 -20.94 -22.30 -25.24
N SER A 7 -20.96 -21.18 -25.96
CA SER A 7 -19.80 -20.40 -26.39
C SER A 7 -18.81 -20.19 -25.24
N TRP A 8 -17.55 -20.50 -25.49
CA TRP A 8 -16.45 -20.30 -24.57
C TRP A 8 -16.24 -18.79 -24.36
N PHE A 9 -16.68 -18.32 -23.20
CA PHE A 9 -16.40 -16.97 -22.72
C PHE A 9 -14.89 -16.88 -22.45
N VAL A 10 -14.14 -16.25 -23.36
CA VAL A 10 -12.73 -15.92 -23.15
C VAL A 10 -12.68 -14.68 -22.25
N VAL A 11 -12.67 -14.90 -20.94
CA VAL A 11 -12.18 -13.90 -19.98
C VAL A 11 -10.90 -14.42 -19.39
N GLY A 12 -9.83 -13.67 -19.66
CA GLY A 12 -8.54 -13.84 -19.01
C GLY A 12 -8.73 -13.76 -17.50
N GLY A 13 -8.45 -14.87 -16.84
CA GLY A 13 -8.31 -14.96 -15.41
C GLY A 13 -7.34 -16.10 -15.13
N CYS A 14 -6.20 -15.80 -14.52
CA CYS A 14 -5.35 -16.82 -13.91
C CYS A 14 -6.12 -17.43 -12.74
N ALA A 15 -6.95 -18.43 -13.03
CA ALA A 15 -7.51 -19.27 -12.01
C ALA A 15 -6.52 -20.40 -11.73
N SER A 16 -5.97 -20.43 -10.52
CA SER A 16 -5.54 -21.68 -9.91
C SER A 16 -6.16 -21.73 -8.53
N ARG A 17 -7.24 -22.52 -8.46
CA ARG A 17 -7.97 -22.88 -7.26
C ARG A 17 -7.10 -23.83 -6.43
N HIS A 18 -6.78 -23.46 -5.21
CA HIS A 18 -6.79 -24.38 -4.06
C HIS A 18 -7.05 -23.53 -2.81
N ALA A 19 -8.19 -23.80 -2.16
CA ALA A 19 -8.58 -23.15 -0.92
C ALA A 19 -7.77 -23.73 0.25
N VAL A 20 -7.05 -22.85 0.95
CA VAL A 20 -6.81 -22.93 2.40
C VAL A 20 -6.96 -21.52 2.93
N GLU A 21 -7.97 -21.30 3.77
CA GLU A 21 -8.27 -20.02 4.41
C GLU A 21 -7.14 -19.66 5.38
N ASN A 22 -6.26 -18.76 4.93
CA ASN A 22 -5.45 -17.80 5.71
C ASN A 22 -4.64 -16.99 4.69
N GLU A 23 -5.34 -16.16 3.91
CA GLU A 23 -4.79 -15.44 2.76
C GLU A 23 -4.66 -13.95 3.08
N THR A 24 -3.64 -13.61 3.86
CA THR A 24 -3.03 -12.28 3.77
C THR A 24 -1.79 -12.41 2.90
N ASP A 25 -1.99 -12.49 1.58
CA ASP A 25 -0.99 -12.09 0.58
C ASP A 25 -1.62 -12.10 -0.82
N GLY A 26 -1.60 -10.95 -1.49
CA GLY A 26 -1.52 -10.95 -2.95
C GLY A 26 -2.77 -10.57 -3.75
N CYS A 27 -3.44 -9.48 -3.38
CA CYS A 27 -4.06 -8.60 -4.38
C CYS A 27 -3.65 -7.16 -4.04
N CYS A 28 -3.30 -6.37 -5.05
CA CYS A 28 -3.04 -4.94 -4.92
C CYS A 28 -4.34 -4.20 -4.54
N ASP A 29 -4.84 -4.41 -3.32
CA ASP A 29 -6.06 -3.79 -2.84
C ASP A 29 -5.73 -2.46 -2.17
N ILE A 30 -5.85 -1.44 -3.00
CA ILE A 30 -6.25 -0.11 -2.56
C ILE A 30 -7.69 -0.26 -2.02
N GLY A 31 -7.83 -0.43 -0.70
CA GLY A 31 -9.02 0.00 0.04
C GLY A 31 -9.96 -1.09 0.56
N ALA A 32 -9.85 -1.35 1.87
CA ALA A 32 -10.94 -1.43 2.86
C ALA A 32 -10.26 -1.79 4.21
N VAL A 33 -10.49 -1.15 5.37
CA VAL A 33 -11.77 -0.73 5.94
C VAL A 33 -11.59 0.31 7.07
N ARG A 34 -12.65 1.13 7.29
CA ARG A 34 -13.08 1.86 8.52
C ARG A 34 -12.42 3.21 8.89
N ASP A 35 -12.94 4.31 8.33
CA ASP A 35 -13.78 5.30 9.06
C ASP A 35 -14.26 6.39 8.07
N THR A 36 -15.57 6.53 7.84
CA THR A 36 -16.14 7.24 6.68
C THR A 36 -16.47 8.73 6.93
N THR A 37 -15.89 9.37 7.94
CA THR A 37 -16.26 10.76 8.29
C THR A 37 -15.15 11.80 8.19
N TRP A 38 -13.92 11.49 7.76
CA TRP A 38 -12.87 12.51 7.58
C TRP A 38 -11.79 12.17 6.53
N VAL A 39 -12.15 12.15 5.25
CA VAL A 39 -11.16 12.03 4.15
C VAL A 39 -10.76 13.43 3.66
N ALA A 40 -9.66 13.94 4.21
CA ALA A 40 -8.76 14.88 3.54
C ALA A 40 -7.36 14.78 4.17
N MET A 41 -6.50 13.93 3.59
CA MET A 41 -5.03 13.95 3.74
C MET A 41 -4.45 13.84 5.17
N HIS A 42 -4.91 12.88 6.01
CA HIS A 42 -4.09 12.46 7.15
C HIS A 42 -3.21 11.27 6.74
N PRO A 43 -1.90 11.45 6.49
CA PRO A 43 -1.00 10.32 6.43
C PRO A 43 -1.11 9.54 7.75
N ASN A 44 -1.31 8.22 7.68
CA ASN A 44 -1.45 7.41 8.88
C ASN A 44 -0.11 7.35 9.63
N LEU A 45 0.07 8.25 10.60
CA LEU A 45 1.23 8.37 11.50
C LEU A 45 1.27 7.25 12.56
N ALA A 46 0.82 6.03 12.24
CA ALA A 46 0.98 4.93 13.16
C ALA A 46 2.47 4.59 13.30
N LEU A 47 2.96 4.57 14.55
CA LEU A 47 4.38 4.39 14.89
C LEU A 47 5.01 3.15 14.26
N HIS A 48 4.22 2.09 14.04
CA HIS A 48 4.70 0.84 13.43
C HIS A 48 4.98 0.93 11.91
N ILE A 49 4.42 1.94 11.23
CA ILE A 49 4.56 2.12 9.77
C ILE A 49 5.84 2.90 9.44
N HIS A 50 6.28 3.75 10.38
CA HIS A 50 7.33 4.74 10.20
C HIS A 50 8.46 4.56 11.23
N PRO A 51 9.23 3.45 11.18
CA PRO A 51 10.28 3.18 12.16
C PRO A 51 11.40 4.23 12.15
N VAL A 52 11.64 4.88 11.00
CA VAL A 52 12.70 5.90 10.87
C VAL A 52 12.26 7.25 11.45
N CYS A 53 10.97 7.58 11.36
CA CYS A 53 10.45 8.89 11.76
C CYS A 53 9.76 8.86 13.14
N GLN A 54 9.92 7.77 13.90
CA GLN A 54 9.20 7.54 15.16
C GLN A 54 9.44 8.66 16.18
N GLU A 55 10.68 9.13 16.31
CA GLU A 55 11.08 10.18 17.26
C GLU A 55 10.36 11.51 16.98
N PHE A 56 10.23 11.89 15.70
CA PHE A 56 9.53 13.10 15.28
C PHE A 56 8.01 13.02 15.52
N ILE A 57 7.43 11.82 15.39
CA ILE A 57 6.00 11.59 15.69
C ILE A 57 5.75 11.76 17.18
N LEU A 58 6.63 11.23 18.03
CA LEU A 58 6.54 11.37 19.48
C LEU A 58 6.69 12.84 19.92
N ALA A 59 7.66 13.56 19.35
CA ALA A 59 7.85 14.99 19.62
C ALA A 59 6.60 15.83 19.24
N LEU A 60 5.95 15.50 18.12
CA LEU A 60 4.70 16.16 17.73
C LEU A 60 3.55 15.85 18.69
N GLN A 61 3.46 14.60 19.16
CA GLN A 61 2.46 14.19 20.15
C GLN A 61 2.65 14.91 21.49
N GLU A 62 3.89 15.06 21.94
CA GLU A 62 4.25 15.81 23.14
C GLU A 62 3.87 17.29 22.99
N CYS A 63 4.23 17.93 21.86
CA CYS A 63 3.84 19.31 21.59
C CYS A 63 2.31 19.48 21.58
N HIS A 64 1.55 18.54 20.99
CA HIS A 64 0.09 18.55 21.02
C HIS A 64 -0.50 18.31 22.41
N ALA A 65 0.16 17.53 23.26
CA ALA A 65 -0.26 17.23 24.63
C ALA A 65 -0.12 18.45 25.54
N GLU A 66 1.01 19.16 25.42
CA GLU A 66 1.29 20.41 26.14
C GLU A 66 0.41 21.56 25.65
N ASN A 67 0.20 21.64 24.33
CA ASN A 67 -0.39 22.80 23.66
C ASN A 67 -1.73 22.48 22.99
N LYS A 68 -2.69 21.94 23.77
CA LYS A 68 -3.99 21.50 23.25
C LYS A 68 -4.78 22.56 22.50
N TYR A 69 -4.65 23.83 22.89
CA TYR A 69 -5.27 24.97 22.20
C TYR A 69 -4.31 25.64 21.22
N LEU A 70 -3.01 25.72 21.56
CA LEU A 70 -2.04 26.41 20.71
C LEU A 70 -1.63 25.62 19.45
N LYS A 71 -1.99 24.33 19.36
CA LYS A 71 -1.86 23.53 18.14
C LYS A 71 -2.59 24.14 16.93
N TYR A 72 -3.71 24.85 17.17
CA TYR A 72 -4.51 25.46 16.10
C TYR A 72 -3.94 26.81 15.62
N VAL A 73 -3.14 27.48 16.45
CA VAL A 73 -2.45 28.74 16.09
C VAL A 73 -1.05 28.50 15.55
N GLY A 74 -0.62 27.24 15.42
CA GLY A 74 0.63 26.88 14.74
C GLY A 74 1.86 26.83 15.63
N ALA A 75 1.72 26.71 16.95
CA ALA A 75 2.86 26.61 17.87
C ALA A 75 3.75 25.37 17.63
N CYS A 76 3.19 24.29 17.09
CA CYS A 76 3.92 23.05 16.79
C CYS A 76 4.37 22.93 15.32
N ASN A 77 4.38 24.04 14.55
CA ASN A 77 4.68 23.98 13.12
C ASN A 77 6.13 23.58 12.81
N ASP A 78 7.09 23.95 13.64
CA ASP A 78 8.51 23.63 13.40
C ASP A 78 8.75 22.12 13.51
N VAL A 79 8.25 21.48 14.58
CA VAL A 79 8.27 20.03 14.76
C VAL A 79 7.53 19.31 13.62
N ARG A 80 6.39 19.86 13.20
CA ARG A 80 5.64 19.33 12.05
C ARG A 80 6.46 19.39 10.75
N LEU A 81 7.20 20.48 10.50
CA LEU A 81 8.02 20.63 9.30
C LEU A 81 9.17 19.61 9.26
N GLU A 82 9.77 19.30 10.40
CA GLU A 82 10.81 18.27 10.50
C GLU A 82 10.25 16.88 10.24
N LEU A 83 9.09 16.57 10.83
CA LEU A 83 8.39 15.32 10.58
C LEU A 83 8.04 15.15 9.08
N ASP A 84 7.52 16.21 8.45
CA ASP A 84 7.20 16.20 7.00
C ASP A 84 8.43 15.93 6.14
N ARG A 85 9.61 16.44 6.53
CA ARG A 85 10.87 16.16 5.82
C ARG A 85 11.25 14.69 5.96
N CYS A 86 11.15 14.15 7.17
CA CYS A 86 11.45 12.75 7.44
C CYS A 86 10.52 11.82 6.63
N LEU A 87 9.20 12.03 6.71
CA LEU A 87 8.21 11.21 6.00
C LEU A 87 8.37 11.27 4.48
N LYS A 88 8.74 12.43 3.93
CA LYS A 88 9.06 12.57 2.50
C LYS A 88 10.27 11.75 2.11
N GLN A 89 11.31 11.71 2.93
CA GLN A 89 12.51 10.92 2.67
C GLN A 89 12.20 9.42 2.73
N GLU A 90 11.51 8.97 3.78
CA GLU A 90 11.11 7.58 3.93
C GLU A 90 10.22 7.10 2.77
N SER A 91 9.27 7.94 2.36
CA SER A 91 8.39 7.66 1.21
C SER A 91 9.17 7.53 -0.10
N ARG A 92 10.23 8.33 -0.30
CA ARG A 92 11.09 8.24 -1.49
C ARG A 92 11.84 6.90 -1.51
N VAL A 93 12.46 6.53 -0.40
CA VAL A 93 13.18 5.25 -0.27
C VAL A 93 12.24 4.07 -0.51
N ARG A 94 11.07 4.06 0.13
CA ARG A 94 10.08 3.00 -0.07
C ARG A 94 9.60 2.91 -1.52
N ARG A 95 9.42 4.04 -2.19
CA ARG A 95 9.03 4.08 -3.61
C ARG A 95 10.12 3.50 -4.50
N GLU A 96 11.39 3.77 -4.23
CA GLU A 96 12.51 3.21 -4.99
C GLU A 96 12.60 1.69 -4.83
N LEU A 97 12.48 1.18 -3.61
CA LEU A 97 12.47 -0.26 -3.33
C LEU A 97 11.29 -0.96 -4.02
N ASN A 98 10.09 -0.38 -3.93
CA ASN A 98 8.91 -0.92 -4.61
C ASN A 98 9.06 -0.90 -6.14
N LEU A 99 9.71 0.13 -6.69
CA LEU A 99 9.99 0.18 -8.12
C LEU A 99 10.98 -0.89 -8.56
N GLN A 100 11.99 -1.20 -7.74
CA GLN A 100 12.94 -2.30 -8.02
C GLN A 100 12.23 -3.65 -7.96
N ALA A 101 11.51 -3.94 -6.88
CA ALA A 101 10.74 -5.17 -6.72
C ALA A 101 9.69 -5.35 -7.84
N ALA A 102 9.00 -4.28 -8.25
CA ALA A 102 8.04 -4.32 -9.35
C ALA A 102 8.71 -4.59 -10.71
N ARG A 103 9.95 -4.14 -10.92
CA ARG A 103 10.71 -4.46 -12.16
C ARG A 103 11.10 -5.93 -12.19
N GLU A 104 11.64 -6.44 -11.10
CA GLU A 104 12.03 -7.85 -10.95
C GLU A 104 10.82 -8.77 -11.16
N GLU A 105 9.70 -8.48 -10.49
CA GLU A 105 8.50 -9.30 -10.63
C GLU A 105 7.92 -9.22 -12.04
N LYS A 106 7.97 -8.03 -12.68
CA LYS A 106 7.55 -7.88 -14.08
C LYS A 106 8.39 -8.73 -15.03
N GLU A 107 9.68 -8.87 -14.79
CA GLU A 107 10.56 -9.75 -15.58
C GLU A 107 10.22 -11.22 -15.36
N ARG A 108 10.06 -11.65 -14.09
CA ARG A 108 9.65 -13.03 -13.75
C ARG A 108 8.30 -13.42 -14.36
N VAL A 109 7.32 -12.51 -14.30
CA VAL A 109 6.00 -12.71 -14.92
C VAL A 109 6.11 -12.80 -16.44
N ARG A 110 6.95 -11.96 -17.08
CA ARG A 110 7.17 -12.01 -18.53
C ARG A 110 7.79 -13.33 -18.98
N GLU A 111 8.75 -13.87 -18.25
CA GLU A 111 9.35 -15.17 -18.54
C GLU A 111 8.32 -16.30 -18.43
N ARG A 112 7.57 -16.33 -17.31
CA ARG A 112 6.48 -17.29 -17.12
C ARG A 112 5.41 -17.20 -18.22
N MET A 113 5.09 -15.99 -18.68
CA MET A 113 4.14 -15.80 -19.80
C MET A 113 4.68 -16.35 -21.13
N LYS A 114 5.99 -16.19 -21.41
CA LYS A 114 6.62 -16.76 -22.62
C LYS A 114 6.64 -18.29 -22.58
N GLU A 115 7.02 -18.89 -21.45
CA GLU A 115 7.01 -20.35 -21.28
C GLU A 115 5.61 -20.94 -21.47
N ARG A 116 4.59 -20.28 -20.91
CA ARG A 116 3.19 -20.70 -21.09
C ARG A 116 2.73 -20.58 -22.54
N GLY A 117 3.17 -19.54 -23.27
CA GLY A 117 2.89 -19.38 -24.69
C GLY A 117 3.55 -20.46 -25.54
N ALA A 118 4.85 -20.70 -25.32
CA ALA A 118 5.62 -21.71 -26.05
C ALA A 118 5.17 -23.16 -25.79
N LYS A 119 4.46 -23.42 -24.68
CA LYS A 119 3.85 -24.73 -24.38
C LYS A 119 2.46 -24.90 -25.00
N LEU A 120 1.87 -23.83 -25.53
CA LEU A 120 0.54 -23.83 -26.14
C LEU A 120 0.59 -24.01 -27.67
N ASP A 121 1.78 -24.04 -28.27
CA ASP A 121 2.07 -24.36 -29.67
C ASP A 121 2.51 -25.84 -29.81
#